data_AF-A0A178ELN5-F1
#
_entry.id   AF-A0A178ELN5-F1
#
_cell.length_a   1.000
_cell.length_b   1.000
_cell.length_c   1.000
_cell.angle_alpha   90.00
_cell.angle_beta   90.00
_cell.angle_gamma   90.00
#
_symmetry.space_group_name_H-M   'P 1'
#
loop_
_entity.id
_entity.type
_entity.pdbx_description
1 polymer ?
#
loop_
_entity_poly.entity_id
_entity_poly.type
_entity_poly.pdbx_seq_one_letter_code
_entity_poly.pdbx_strand_id
1 'polypeptide(L)'
;MKLSALLLAPLAGSVVAICPGFNYGIGNVQNLGNGINRWTIYDSGCRAVDSLTTNKNPCDSGTFGCSPPPIIFNRYTNTFTGLM
;
A
#
# COMPACT_ATOMS: atom_id res chain seq x y z
N MET A 1 -39.13 33.72 -14.44
CA MET A 1 -37.78 33.11 -14.49
C MET A 1 -37.66 32.12 -13.34
N LYS A 2 -37.62 30.81 -13.60
CA LYS A 2 -37.37 29.79 -12.57
C LYS A 2 -35.87 29.54 -12.52
N LEU A 3 -35.19 30.00 -11.46
CA LEU A 3 -33.81 29.64 -11.18
C LEU A 3 -33.79 28.18 -10.70
N SER A 4 -33.40 27.26 -11.59
CA SER A 4 -33.03 25.90 -11.18
C SER A 4 -31.64 25.95 -10.57
N ALA A 5 -31.55 25.83 -9.25
CA ALA A 5 -30.29 25.62 -8.56
C ALA A 5 -29.80 24.19 -8.88
N LEU A 6 -28.74 24.07 -9.68
CA LEU A 6 -28.02 22.80 -9.81
C LEU A 6 -27.29 22.51 -8.50
N LEU A 7 -27.79 21.55 -7.72
CA LEU A 7 -27.05 20.96 -6.62
C LEU A 7 -25.86 20.18 -7.20
N LEU A 8 -24.67 20.78 -7.11
CA LEU A 8 -23.40 20.07 -7.28
C LEU A 8 -23.19 19.19 -6.05
N ALA A 9 -23.64 17.94 -6.10
CA ALA A 9 -23.31 16.96 -5.08
C ALA A 9 -21.79 16.69 -5.14
N PRO A 10 -21.03 16.86 -4.03
CA PRO A 10 -19.65 16.45 -4.00
C PRO A 10 -19.62 14.93 -4.13
N LEU A 11 -19.09 14.44 -5.25
CA LEU A 11 -18.65 13.05 -5.39
C LEU A 11 -17.46 12.88 -4.43
N ALA A 12 -17.74 12.65 -3.16
CA ALA A 12 -16.77 12.13 -2.22
C ALA A 12 -16.41 10.72 -2.70
N GLY A 13 -15.36 10.62 -3.52
CA GLY A 13 -14.79 9.35 -3.90
C GLY A 13 -14.33 8.67 -2.62
N SER A 14 -15.07 7.66 -2.19
CA SER A 14 -14.63 6.77 -1.13
C SER A 14 -13.40 6.05 -1.64
N VAL A 15 -12.21 6.48 -1.20
CA VAL A 15 -11.03 5.61 -1.23
C VAL A 15 -11.41 4.41 -0.38
N VAL A 16 -11.68 3.30 -1.05
CA VAL A 16 -11.74 1.99 -0.41
C VAL A 16 -10.36 1.82 0.19
N ALA A 17 -10.26 1.93 1.51
CA ALA A 17 -9.02 1.67 2.21
C ALA A 17 -8.46 0.33 1.71
N ILE A 18 -7.17 0.30 1.38
CA ILE A 18 -6.52 -0.85 0.73
C ILE A 18 -6.76 -2.14 1.53
N CYS A 19 -6.96 -2.03 2.84
CA CYS A 19 -7.64 -2.99 3.72
C CYS A 19 -8.26 -2.22 4.91
N PRO A 20 -9.43 -2.63 5.46
CA PRO A 20 -9.93 -2.05 6.70
C PRO A 20 -8.92 -2.28 7.83
N GLY A 21 -8.44 -1.18 8.44
CA GLY A 21 -7.44 -1.21 9.52
C GLY A 21 -5.98 -0.96 9.09
N PHE A 22 -5.68 -0.88 7.79
CA PHE A 22 -4.34 -0.58 7.29
C PHE A 22 -4.28 0.80 6.65
N ASN A 23 -3.37 1.66 7.12
CA ASN A 23 -3.10 2.98 6.52
C ASN A 23 -2.13 2.90 5.33
N TYR A 24 -1.64 1.69 5.02
CA TYR A 24 -0.64 1.45 3.99
C TYR A 24 -1.04 0.30 3.08
N GLY A 25 -0.65 0.39 1.81
CA GLY A 25 -0.80 -0.67 0.83
C GLY A 25 0.53 -1.07 0.22
N ILE A 26 0.72 -2.37 0.01
CA ILE A 26 1.90 -2.90 -0.67
C ILE A 26 1.54 -3.10 -2.15
N GLY A 27 2.25 -2.39 -3.02
CA GLY A 27 2.10 -2.53 -4.46
C GLY A 27 2.60 -3.89 -4.97
N ASN A 28 2.21 -4.21 -6.21
CA ASN A 28 2.67 -5.42 -6.88
C ASN A 28 4.20 -5.48 -7.00
N VAL A 29 4.72 -6.71 -7.06
CA VAL A 29 6.15 -6.95 -7.25
C VAL A 29 6.61 -6.41 -8.59
N GLN A 30 7.70 -5.65 -8.56
CA GLN A 30 8.42 -5.16 -9.73
C GLN A 30 9.72 -5.96 -9.83
N ASN A 31 9.87 -6.75 -10.89
CA ASN A 31 11.10 -7.48 -11.14
C ASN A 31 12.12 -6.53 -11.79
N LEU A 32 13.30 -6.39 -11.18
CA LEU A 32 14.37 -5.50 -11.66
C LEU A 32 15.49 -6.25 -12.38
N GLY A 33 15.33 -7.56 -12.61
CA GLY A 33 16.37 -8.44 -13.14
C GLY A 33 17.31 -8.98 -12.06
N ASN A 34 18.14 -9.97 -12.43
CA ASN A 34 19.14 -10.58 -11.55
C ASN A 34 18.59 -11.10 -10.20
N GLY A 35 17.33 -11.53 -10.17
CA GLY A 35 16.66 -12.00 -8.96
C GLY A 35 16.30 -10.90 -7.96
N ILE A 36 16.47 -9.62 -8.33
CA ILE A 36 16.10 -8.47 -7.49
C ILE A 36 14.64 -8.12 -7.74
N ASN A 37 13.88 -8.01 -6.67
CA ASN A 37 12.48 -7.60 -6.68
C ASN A 37 12.29 -6.34 -5.85
N ARG A 38 11.31 -5.51 -6.25
CA ARG A 38 10.92 -4.30 -5.55
C ARG A 38 9.43 -4.28 -5.26
N TRP A 39 9.08 -3.89 -4.05
CA TRP A 39 7.72 -3.55 -3.63
C TRP A 39 7.69 -2.10 -3.20
N THR A 40 6.67 -1.37 -3.64
CA THR A 40 6.45 0.03 -3.22
C THR A 40 5.31 0.06 -2.22
N ILE A 41 5.49 0.80 -1.13
CA ILE A 41 4.47 0.98 -0.11
C ILE A 41 3.83 2.35 -0.33
N TYR A 42 2.50 2.35 -0.34
CA TYR A 42 1.68 3.52 -0.54
C TYR A 42 0.90 3.85 0.72
N ASP A 43 0.70 5.14 1.01
CA ASP A 43 -0.26 5.57 2.04
C ASP A 43 -1.70 5.58 1.50
N SER A 44 -2.65 5.94 2.37
CA SER A 44 -4.07 6.12 2.02
C SER A 44 -4.34 7.20 0.98
N GLY A 45 -3.37 8.09 0.72
CA GLY A 45 -3.40 9.10 -0.34
C GLY A 45 -2.78 8.62 -1.65
N CYS A 46 -2.50 7.33 -1.79
CA CYS A 46 -1.84 6.72 -2.95
C CYS A 46 -0.43 7.29 -3.23
N ARG A 47 0.24 7.88 -2.22
CA ARG A 47 1.61 8.39 -2.36
C ARG A 47 2.58 7.29 -1.97
N ALA A 48 3.62 7.10 -2.77
CA ALA A 48 4.71 6.20 -2.40
C ALA A 48 5.44 6.78 -1.18
N VAL A 49 5.43 6.05 -0.07
CA VAL A 49 6.03 6.47 1.20
C VAL A 49 7.25 5.66 1.59
N ASP A 50 7.39 4.45 1.04
CA ASP A 50 8.52 3.55 1.32
C ASP A 50 8.67 2.52 0.18
N SER A 51 9.77 1.77 0.17
CA SER A 51 9.93 0.62 -0.73
C SER A 51 10.92 -0.41 -0.19
N LEU A 52 10.63 -1.69 -0.39
CA LEU A 52 11.57 -2.78 -0.17
C LEU A 52 12.16 -3.22 -1.51
N THR A 53 13.48 -3.15 -1.65
CA THR A 53 14.21 -3.74 -2.79
C THR A 53 15.15 -4.81 -2.26
N THR A 54 14.98 -6.05 -2.70
CA THR A 54 15.76 -7.18 -2.18
C THR A 54 15.83 -8.33 -3.19
N ASN A 55 16.91 -9.12 -3.11
CA ASN A 55 17.05 -10.40 -3.80
C ASN A 55 16.77 -11.61 -2.87
N LYS A 56 16.31 -11.36 -1.65
CA LYS A 56 15.95 -12.38 -0.64
C LYS A 56 14.43 -12.48 -0.50
N ASN A 57 13.98 -13.42 0.33
CA ASN A 57 12.58 -13.51 0.71
C ASN A 57 12.13 -12.21 1.41
N PRO A 58 11.11 -11.51 0.90
CA PRO A 58 10.61 -10.27 1.51
C PRO A 58 10.14 -10.44 2.96
N CYS A 59 9.66 -11.64 3.32
CA CYS A 59 9.18 -11.96 4.68
C CYS A 59 10.29 -11.93 5.75
N ASP A 60 11.54 -12.12 5.33
CA ASP A 60 12.70 -12.18 6.23
C ASP A 60 13.38 -10.80 6.39
N SER A 61 12.91 -9.78 5.67
CA SER A 61 13.49 -8.44 5.68
C SER A 61 13.17 -7.65 6.95
N GLY A 62 12.13 -8.03 7.69
CA GLY A 62 11.56 -7.25 8.77
C GLY A 62 10.62 -6.12 8.31
N THR A 63 10.71 -5.68 7.05
CA THR A 63 9.81 -4.66 6.47
C THR A 63 8.40 -5.21 6.23
N PHE A 64 8.28 -6.49 5.85
CA PHE A 64 6.99 -7.15 5.66
C PHE A 64 6.84 -8.31 6.63
N GLY A 65 5.65 -8.47 7.19
CA GLY A 65 5.21 -9.70 7.84
C GLY A 65 4.40 -10.54 6.86
N CYS A 66 4.54 -11.86 6.98
CA CYS A 66 3.85 -12.83 6.16
C CYS A 66 3.03 -13.79 7.02
N SER A 67 1.86 -14.18 6.53
CA SER A 67 1.07 -15.26 7.13
C SER A 67 1.68 -16.64 6.83
N PRO A 68 1.29 -17.68 7.58
CA PRO A 68 1.43 -19.07 7.12
C PRO A 68 0.72 -19.29 5.77
N PRO A 69 1.03 -20.38 5.05
CA PRO A 69 0.40 -20.71 3.78
C PRO A 69 -1.15 -20.63 3.83
N PRO A 70 -1.81 -19.95 2.87
CA PRO A 70 -1.23 -19.25 1.72
C PRO A 70 -0.46 -17.99 2.14
N ILE A 71 0.77 -17.84 1.65
CA ILE A 71 1.65 -16.72 2.03
C ILE A 71 1.06 -15.42 1.48
N ILE A 72 0.54 -14.59 2.37
CA ILE A 72 0.13 -13.22 2.09
C ILE A 72 0.88 -12.25 2.98
N PHE A 73 1.10 -11.03 2.50
CA PHE A 73 1.58 -9.95 3.35
C PHE A 73 0.47 -9.54 4.32
N ASN A 74 0.75 -9.60 5.61
CA ASN A 74 -0.20 -9.28 6.67
C ASN A 74 0.28 -8.15 7.59
N ARG A 75 1.51 -7.66 7.40
CA ARG A 75 2.09 -6.56 8.17
C ARG A 75 3.09 -5.79 7.32
N TYR A 76 3.18 -4.49 7.58
CA TYR A 76 4.26 -3.63 7.11
C TYR A 76 4.90 -2.97 8.34
N THR A 77 6.21 -2.76 8.31
CA THR A 77 6.96 -2.01 9.32
C THR A 77 7.70 -0.89 8.62
N ASN A 78 7.41 0.35 9.01
CA ASN A 78 7.96 1.54 8.40
C ASN A 78 9.47 1.62 8.64
N THR A 79 10.26 1.70 7.57
CA THR A 79 11.72 1.68 7.67
C THR A 79 12.33 2.96 8.23
N PHE A 80 11.58 4.07 8.21
CA PHE A 80 12.01 5.38 8.73
C PHE A 80 11.69 5.56 10.21
N THR A 81 10.54 5.04 10.67
CA THR A 81 10.06 5.24 12.04
C THR A 81 10.09 3.98 12.90
N GLY A 82 10.21 2.80 12.29
CA GLY A 82 10.12 1.50 12.96
C GLY A 82 8.71 1.12 13.41
N LEU A 83 7.68 1.91 13.07
CA LEU A 83 6.30 1.67 13.48
C LEU A 83 5.62 0.63 12.59
N MET A 84 4.77 -0.20 13.18
CA MET A 84 3.97 -1.24 12.53
C MET A 84 2.53 -0.80 12.31
#